data_AF-A0A9N7UD40-F1
#
_entry.id   AF-A0A9N7UD40-F1
#
_cell.length_a   1.000
_cell.length_b   1.000
_cell.length_c   1.000
_cell.angle_alpha   90.00
_cell.angle_beta   90.00
_cell.angle_gamma   90.00
#
_symmetry.space_group_name_H-M   'P 1'
#
loop_
_entity.id
_entity.type
_entity.pdbx_description
1 polymer ?
#
loop_
_entity_poly.entity_id
_entity_poly.type
_entity_poly.pdbx_seq_one_letter_code
_entity_poly.pdbx_strand_id
1 'polypeptide(L)'
;MFLLCGEPARWKQRLSIGTNCDRIATIEHEFLHALGFWHEMSRSDRDDYVRIMWDRILDGKENNFNTYDDTTSSSLGVPYDYGSMMHYSKNAFKNGSEPTIVTKIPDFSDVIGQRMEFSDSDLLKLHRLYNCTQGSTFLDSCDFERENICGMIQGEGDQAEWVRVAKAAGGPDTDYSNLGKCTGSGYFMHFSTGTANNGDTALLESRLLYPKRGFQCLQFFYYNSAGPSDKLKISVREYDKANPNGTLRFIKTIDGSPQQLWQLHHVSLDVKTKFRVVFEGSKEGTGPSTGGLSLDDINLSETTCPEFVWRVKNFSQVMDNTAVNTPIFSPPFTSKEGYTFQMGLYPSGKEGYPGELSAYAHLQMTMMLMDQHPHILKRMSNQRSVTTDPNMKATESQQFFWDDPRKVGSEVTDADGSKYFRGPGAGTAVYLTHLRAKSRDFIKGGDALIPPLNGGCAVGDDWWYYGDTCQNRGSVMDKTNLALATSLSVLAVMLVVTVVSVICVKKKYKKQGDSSFIMANVHAPDKP
;
A
#
# COMPACT_ATOMS: atom_id res chain seq x y z
N MET A 1 -11.28 -5.82 24.32
CA MET A 1 -11.74 -6.59 23.13
C MET A 1 -13.18 -6.15 22.89
N PHE A 2 -13.35 -5.06 22.13
CA PHE A 2 -14.65 -4.53 21.69
C PHE A 2 -14.82 -5.03 20.25
N LEU A 3 -15.82 -5.86 19.90
CA LEU A 3 -17.25 -5.61 19.71
C LEU A 3 -17.54 -4.59 18.62
N LEU A 4 -17.90 -5.10 17.44
CA LEU A 4 -18.84 -4.43 16.55
C LEU A 4 -20.06 -3.98 17.35
N CYS A 5 -20.65 -2.88 16.89
CA CYS A 5 -21.93 -2.36 17.35
C CYS A 5 -22.86 -3.44 17.95
N GLY A 6 -23.07 -3.34 19.27
CA GLY A 6 -24.32 -3.77 19.89
C GLY A 6 -24.53 -5.25 20.27
N GLU A 7 -23.54 -6.16 20.26
CA GLU A 7 -23.74 -7.50 20.85
C GLU A 7 -22.67 -7.88 21.88
N PRO A 8 -22.99 -8.65 22.94
CA PRO A 8 -22.01 -9.11 23.93
C PRO A 8 -20.97 -10.05 23.33
N ALA A 9 -19.77 -10.11 23.93
CA ALA A 9 -18.61 -10.88 23.47
C ALA A 9 -18.96 -12.35 23.16
N ARG A 10 -19.25 -12.64 21.88
CA ARG A 10 -19.30 -14.00 21.35
C ARG A 10 -17.89 -14.39 20.93
N TRP A 11 -17.43 -15.57 21.34
CA TRP A 11 -16.08 -16.09 21.03
C TRP A 11 -15.77 -16.19 19.52
N LYS A 12 -16.80 -16.18 18.66
CA LYS A 12 -16.71 -16.15 17.19
C LYS A 12 -17.50 -14.98 16.64
N GLN A 13 -16.81 -13.96 16.14
CA GLN A 13 -17.39 -12.85 15.38
C GLN A 13 -17.36 -13.21 13.89
N ARG A 14 -18.52 -13.13 13.23
CA ARG A 14 -18.64 -13.41 11.79
C ARG A 14 -18.42 -12.12 11.01
N LEU A 15 -17.61 -12.19 9.95
CA LEU A 15 -17.46 -11.15 8.94
C LEU A 15 -17.62 -11.84 7.59
N SER A 16 -18.56 -11.36 6.76
CA SER A 16 -18.92 -12.01 5.51
C SER A 16 -18.28 -11.29 4.33
N ILE A 17 -17.45 -12.02 3.58
CA ILE A 17 -16.97 -11.61 2.26
C ILE A 17 -17.64 -12.55 1.26
N GLY A 18 -18.77 -12.11 0.71
CA GLY A 18 -19.57 -12.89 -0.22
C GLY A 18 -19.10 -12.77 -1.67
N THR A 19 -19.89 -13.32 -2.59
CA THR A 19 -19.68 -13.15 -4.04
C THR A 19 -19.63 -11.67 -4.41
N ASN A 20 -18.63 -11.27 -5.21
CA ASN A 20 -18.33 -9.89 -5.61
C ASN A 20 -17.80 -8.97 -4.50
N CYS A 21 -17.49 -9.49 -3.31
CA CYS A 21 -16.88 -8.74 -2.20
C CYS A 21 -15.36 -8.92 -2.11
N ASP A 22 -14.75 -9.66 -3.03
CA ASP A 22 -13.33 -9.99 -3.15
C ASP A 22 -12.47 -8.83 -3.68
N ARG A 23 -12.81 -7.60 -3.29
CA ARG A 23 -12.06 -6.37 -3.58
C ARG A 23 -11.35 -5.92 -2.31
N ILE A 24 -10.09 -5.52 -2.42
CA ILE A 24 -9.27 -5.09 -1.27
C ILE A 24 -9.97 -4.01 -0.44
N ALA A 25 -10.45 -2.95 -1.08
CA ALA A 25 -11.18 -1.86 -0.41
C ALA A 25 -12.50 -2.31 0.25
N THR A 26 -13.17 -3.35 -0.27
CA THR A 26 -14.36 -3.90 0.39
C THR A 26 -13.96 -4.66 1.65
N ILE A 27 -12.89 -5.46 1.58
CA ILE A 27 -12.38 -6.20 2.74
C ILE A 27 -11.95 -5.21 3.83
N GLU A 28 -11.17 -4.19 3.47
CA GLU A 28 -10.74 -3.13 4.38
C GLU A 28 -11.90 -2.38 5.04
N HIS A 29 -12.94 -2.05 4.27
CA HIS A 29 -14.16 -1.42 4.77
C HIS A 29 -14.87 -2.27 5.83
N GLU A 30 -15.07 -3.57 5.56
CA GLU A 30 -15.67 -4.48 6.54
C GLU A 30 -14.79 -4.68 7.78
N PHE A 31 -13.47 -4.66 7.62
CA PHE A 31 -12.54 -4.71 8.75
C PHE A 31 -12.54 -3.42 9.58
N LEU A 32 -12.72 -2.24 8.97
CA LEU A 32 -12.91 -1.00 9.73
C LEU A 32 -14.20 -1.05 10.55
N HIS A 33 -15.29 -1.59 10.00
CA HIS A 33 -16.46 -1.90 10.81
C HIS A 33 -16.08 -2.80 11.98
N ALA A 34 -15.38 -3.91 11.74
CA ALA A 34 -14.94 -4.81 12.81
C ALA A 34 -14.06 -4.16 13.88
N LEU A 35 -13.29 -3.13 13.52
CA LEU A 35 -12.45 -2.30 14.39
C LEU A 35 -13.21 -1.18 15.11
N GLY A 36 -14.53 -1.06 14.89
CA GLY A 36 -15.40 -0.15 15.63
C GLY A 36 -15.76 1.15 14.90
N PHE A 37 -15.56 1.22 13.58
CA PHE A 37 -15.92 2.39 12.78
C PHE A 37 -17.29 2.25 12.14
N TRP A 38 -18.09 3.30 12.22
CA TRP A 38 -19.30 3.45 11.42
C TRP A 38 -18.97 4.05 10.05
N HIS A 39 -19.99 4.12 9.19
CA HIS A 39 -19.86 4.88 7.96
C HIS A 39 -19.62 6.37 8.24
N GLU A 40 -18.87 7.04 7.37
CA GLU A 40 -18.57 8.47 7.52
C GLU A 40 -19.84 9.32 7.45
N MET A 41 -20.81 8.94 6.59
CA MET A 41 -22.12 9.60 6.51
C MET A 41 -23.07 9.22 7.66
N SER A 42 -22.61 8.54 8.71
CA SER A 42 -23.38 8.31 9.94
C SER A 42 -22.91 9.20 11.10
N ARG A 43 -21.95 10.12 10.87
CA ARG A 43 -21.53 11.09 11.87
C ARG A 43 -22.68 12.00 12.33
N SER A 44 -22.60 12.45 13.57
CA SER A 44 -23.54 13.40 14.18
C SER A 44 -23.62 14.74 13.43
N ASP A 45 -22.48 15.17 12.86
CA ASP A 45 -22.33 16.42 12.11
C ASP A 45 -22.55 16.30 10.60
N ARG A 46 -22.94 15.12 10.08
CA ARG A 46 -22.98 14.89 8.61
C ARG A 46 -23.86 15.88 7.85
N ASP A 47 -24.96 16.33 8.48
CA ASP A 47 -26.00 17.10 7.79
C ASP A 47 -25.52 18.53 7.52
N ASP A 48 -24.34 18.91 8.03
CA ASP A 48 -23.61 20.11 7.65
C ASP A 48 -22.88 19.97 6.30
N TYR A 49 -22.56 18.74 5.88
CA TYR A 49 -21.74 18.42 4.72
C TYR A 49 -22.52 17.79 3.57
N VAL A 50 -23.56 17.01 3.88
CA VAL A 50 -24.38 16.28 2.91
C VAL A 50 -25.86 16.43 3.21
N ARG A 51 -26.71 16.18 2.20
CA ARG A 51 -28.15 16.06 2.32
C ARG A 51 -28.57 14.65 1.93
N ILE A 52 -29.31 13.99 2.82
CA ILE A 52 -29.93 12.70 2.53
C ILE A 52 -31.30 12.94 1.88
N MET A 53 -31.49 12.37 0.70
CA MET A 53 -32.74 12.42 -0.06
C MET A 53 -33.57 11.19 0.25
N TRP A 54 -34.28 11.24 1.38
CA TRP A 54 -35.03 10.10 1.93
C TRP A 54 -36.07 9.53 0.98
N ASP A 55 -36.69 10.37 0.17
CA ASP A 55 -37.67 10.02 -0.88
C ASP A 55 -37.08 9.17 -2.02
N ARG A 56 -35.75 9.09 -2.10
CA ARG A 56 -35.02 8.38 -3.15
C ARG A 56 -34.37 7.09 -2.66
N ILE A 57 -34.53 6.75 -1.39
CA ILE A 57 -33.98 5.53 -0.80
C ILE A 57 -34.95 4.37 -1.08
N LEU A 58 -34.42 3.19 -1.38
CA LEU A 58 -35.22 1.96 -1.48
C LEU A 58 -35.93 1.67 -0.16
N ASP A 59 -37.23 1.40 -0.24
CA ASP A 59 -38.06 1.06 0.91
C ASP A 59 -37.40 -0.02 1.80
N GLY A 60 -37.28 0.29 3.09
CA GLY A 60 -36.67 -0.60 4.09
C GLY A 60 -35.14 -0.51 4.17
N LYS A 61 -34.50 0.43 3.45
CA LYS A 61 -33.05 0.70 3.53
C LYS A 61 -32.70 2.01 4.21
N GLU A 62 -33.67 2.74 4.75
CA GLU A 62 -33.52 4.04 5.41
C GLU A 62 -32.60 3.96 6.62
N ASN A 63 -32.67 2.86 7.39
CA ASN A 63 -31.83 2.66 8.57
C ASN A 63 -30.31 2.68 8.29
N ASN A 64 -29.89 2.43 7.05
CA ASN A 64 -28.47 2.52 6.67
C ASN A 64 -27.95 3.97 6.63
N PHE A 65 -28.86 4.94 6.69
CA PHE A 65 -28.60 6.37 6.70
C PHE A 65 -28.89 6.98 8.08
N ASN A 66 -28.89 6.20 9.16
CA ASN A 66 -29.01 6.77 10.50
C ASN A 66 -27.72 7.48 10.92
N THR A 67 -27.87 8.57 11.68
CA THR A 67 -26.77 9.23 12.40
C THR A 67 -26.62 8.64 13.80
N TYR A 68 -25.42 8.75 14.35
CA TYR A 68 -25.14 8.42 15.75
C TYR A 68 -24.61 9.65 16.46
N ASP A 69 -25.18 9.95 17.64
CA ASP A 69 -24.79 11.09 18.46
C ASP A 69 -23.42 10.91 19.13
N ASP A 70 -22.94 11.97 19.78
CA ASP A 70 -21.64 12.01 20.44
C ASP A 70 -21.57 11.11 21.69
N THR A 71 -22.70 10.55 22.15
CA THR A 71 -22.72 9.56 23.23
C THR A 71 -22.42 8.15 22.72
N THR A 72 -22.73 7.91 21.44
CA THR A 72 -22.57 6.60 20.78
C THR A 72 -21.34 6.55 19.86
N SER A 73 -20.97 7.69 19.27
CA SER A 73 -19.91 7.81 18.27
C SER A 73 -18.93 8.93 18.63
N SER A 74 -17.71 8.87 18.10
CA SER A 74 -16.72 9.93 18.24
C SER A 74 -16.05 10.22 16.91
N SER A 75 -15.92 11.50 16.57
CA SER A 75 -15.13 11.94 15.41
C SER A 75 -13.62 11.85 15.63
N LEU A 76 -13.19 11.56 16.87
CA LEU A 76 -11.79 11.54 17.30
C LEU A 76 -11.03 12.83 16.97
N GLY A 77 -11.74 13.98 16.88
CA GLY A 77 -11.16 15.27 16.52
C GLY A 77 -10.64 15.33 15.09
N VAL A 78 -11.26 14.58 14.17
CA VAL A 78 -10.94 14.59 12.73
C VAL A 78 -12.13 15.19 11.95
N PRO A 79 -11.89 16.11 10.99
CA PRO A 79 -12.95 16.69 10.16
C PRO A 79 -13.75 15.64 9.38
N TYR A 80 -14.90 16.05 8.84
CA TYR A 80 -15.67 15.22 7.92
C TYR A 80 -14.88 14.96 6.64
N ASP A 81 -14.80 13.69 6.23
CA ASP A 81 -13.99 13.29 5.08
C ASP A 81 -14.84 12.75 3.92
N TYR A 82 -15.05 13.56 2.88
CA TYR A 82 -15.71 13.14 1.65
C TYR A 82 -14.97 11.98 0.94
N GLY A 83 -13.65 11.88 1.09
CA GLY A 83 -12.82 10.84 0.50
C GLY A 83 -12.69 9.56 1.34
N SER A 84 -13.36 9.49 2.50
CA SER A 84 -13.30 8.31 3.37
C SER A 84 -13.80 7.07 2.63
N MET A 85 -13.11 5.95 2.80
CA MET A 85 -13.59 4.67 2.26
C MET A 85 -14.86 4.20 2.95
N MET A 86 -15.11 4.70 4.17
CA MET A 86 -16.31 4.44 4.96
C MET A 86 -17.49 5.32 4.51
N HIS A 87 -17.31 6.21 3.55
CA HIS A 87 -18.41 6.99 2.99
C HIS A 87 -19.17 6.18 1.92
N TYR A 88 -20.50 6.32 1.91
CA TYR A 88 -21.34 5.80 0.82
C TYR A 88 -21.16 6.60 -0.46
N SER A 89 -21.38 5.96 -1.61
CA SER A 89 -21.46 6.68 -2.87
C SER A 89 -22.80 7.44 -2.96
N LYS A 90 -22.87 8.44 -3.84
CA LYS A 90 -24.10 9.20 -4.10
C LYS A 90 -25.31 8.34 -4.51
N ASN A 91 -25.07 7.13 -5.01
CA ASN A 91 -26.07 6.21 -5.54
C ASN A 91 -26.42 5.06 -4.57
N ALA A 92 -25.94 5.10 -3.31
CA ALA A 92 -26.19 4.02 -2.36
C ALA A 92 -27.69 3.81 -2.12
N PHE A 93 -28.16 2.57 -2.28
CA PHE A 93 -29.56 2.15 -2.08
C PHE A 93 -30.61 3.03 -2.79
N LYS A 94 -30.29 3.60 -3.95
CA LYS A 94 -31.22 4.48 -4.66
C LYS A 94 -32.40 3.74 -5.29
N ASN A 95 -33.54 4.42 -5.30
CA ASN A 95 -34.73 4.07 -6.07
C ASN A 95 -34.80 5.00 -7.29
N GLY A 96 -34.59 4.46 -8.50
CA GLY A 96 -34.55 5.24 -9.75
C GLY A 96 -33.14 5.74 -10.14
N SER A 97 -33.08 6.85 -10.88
CA SER A 97 -31.83 7.39 -11.44
C SER A 97 -31.13 8.40 -10.53
N GLU A 98 -31.88 9.12 -9.70
CA GLU A 98 -31.41 10.24 -8.90
C GLU A 98 -30.58 9.79 -7.66
N PRO A 99 -29.61 10.59 -7.20
CA PRO A 99 -28.76 10.25 -6.06
C PRO A 99 -29.51 10.35 -4.72
N THR A 100 -29.18 9.47 -3.78
CA THR A 100 -29.67 9.46 -2.39
C THR A 100 -28.86 10.37 -1.47
N ILE A 101 -27.59 10.59 -1.78
CA ILE A 101 -26.71 11.50 -1.03
C ILE A 101 -26.27 12.62 -1.96
N VAL A 102 -26.58 13.86 -1.58
CA VAL A 102 -26.15 15.07 -2.30
C VAL A 102 -25.19 15.85 -1.41
N THR A 103 -23.95 16.05 -1.84
CA THR A 103 -23.00 16.89 -1.11
C THR A 103 -23.43 18.35 -1.19
N LYS A 104 -23.32 19.11 -0.08
CA LYS A 104 -23.68 20.55 -0.11
C LYS A 104 -22.75 21.36 -0.99
N ILE A 105 -21.49 20.93 -1.08
CA ILE A 105 -20.51 21.45 -2.04
C ILE A 105 -20.50 20.49 -3.24
N PRO A 106 -20.91 20.93 -4.44
CA PRO A 106 -21.07 20.05 -5.61
C PRO A 106 -19.79 19.33 -6.04
N ASP A 107 -18.62 19.95 -5.85
CA ASP A 107 -17.32 19.41 -6.25
C ASP A 107 -17.00 18.05 -5.60
N PHE A 108 -17.60 17.75 -4.44
CA PHE A 108 -17.40 16.46 -3.74
C PHE A 108 -18.39 15.36 -4.15
N SER A 109 -19.33 15.64 -5.05
CA SER A 109 -20.40 14.69 -5.42
C SER A 109 -19.86 13.39 -6.01
N ASP A 110 -18.77 13.47 -6.79
CA ASP A 110 -18.09 12.30 -7.37
C ASP A 110 -16.85 11.84 -6.57
N VAL A 111 -16.50 12.57 -5.50
CA VAL A 111 -15.44 12.19 -4.56
C VAL A 111 -15.95 11.11 -3.60
N ILE A 112 -17.18 11.27 -3.09
CA ILE A 112 -17.77 10.34 -2.12
C ILE A 112 -17.91 8.92 -2.67
N GLY A 113 -17.72 7.94 -1.78
CA GLY A 113 -17.84 6.52 -2.13
C GLY A 113 -16.67 6.00 -2.96
N GLN A 114 -15.46 6.51 -2.72
CA GLN A 114 -14.24 5.91 -3.28
C GLN A 114 -14.02 4.51 -2.69
N ARG A 115 -13.43 3.61 -3.51
CA ARG A 115 -13.17 2.20 -3.18
C ARG A 115 -11.78 1.79 -3.68
N MET A 116 -10.79 2.64 -3.42
CA MET A 116 -9.38 2.44 -3.78
C MET A 116 -8.60 1.93 -2.57
N GLU A 117 -8.55 2.73 -1.49
CA GLU A 117 -7.73 2.50 -0.30
C GLU A 117 -8.25 3.36 0.88
N PHE A 118 -7.70 3.20 2.09
CA PHE A 118 -7.92 4.12 3.21
C PHE A 118 -7.57 5.58 2.84
N SER A 119 -8.38 6.53 3.30
CA SER A 119 -7.97 7.94 3.29
C SER A 119 -6.99 8.25 4.43
N ASP A 120 -6.30 9.39 4.33
CA ASP A 120 -5.46 9.90 5.43
C ASP A 120 -6.25 10.07 6.74
N SER A 121 -7.52 10.47 6.64
CA SER A 121 -8.41 10.63 7.79
C SER A 121 -8.85 9.30 8.39
N ASP A 122 -9.11 8.29 7.56
CA ASP A 122 -9.42 6.92 8.02
C ASP A 122 -8.26 6.37 8.86
N LEU A 123 -7.03 6.46 8.33
CA LEU A 123 -5.82 6.03 9.03
C LEU A 123 -5.57 6.85 10.30
N LEU A 124 -5.76 8.17 10.26
CA LEU A 124 -5.60 9.03 11.44
C LEU A 124 -6.56 8.66 12.57
N LYS A 125 -7.84 8.41 12.25
CA LYS A 125 -8.84 7.96 13.21
C LYS A 125 -8.46 6.60 13.79
N LEU A 126 -8.05 5.64 12.95
CA LEU A 126 -7.61 4.32 13.39
C LEU A 126 -6.38 4.38 14.31
N HIS A 127 -5.37 5.19 13.94
CA HIS A 127 -4.17 5.38 14.75
C HIS A 127 -4.48 6.02 16.11
N ARG A 128 -5.39 7.00 16.17
CA ARG A 128 -5.84 7.62 17.43
C ARG A 128 -6.60 6.63 18.31
N LEU A 129 -7.45 5.79 17.72
CA LEU A 129 -8.27 4.83 18.46
C LEU A 129 -7.42 3.72 19.09
N TYR A 130 -6.40 3.24 18.37
CA TYR A 130 -5.55 2.12 18.81
C TYR A 130 -4.17 2.55 19.32
N ASN A 131 -3.90 3.86 19.41
CA ASN A 131 -2.61 4.43 19.80
C ASN A 131 -1.44 3.88 18.96
N CYS A 132 -1.65 3.73 17.65
CA CYS A 132 -0.62 3.25 16.74
C CYS A 132 0.43 4.34 16.49
N THR A 133 1.71 3.97 16.58
CA THR A 133 2.84 4.88 16.36
C THR A 133 3.65 4.56 15.10
N GLN A 134 3.56 3.33 14.58
CA GLN A 134 4.30 2.89 13.40
C GLN A 134 3.52 1.80 12.64
N GLY A 135 3.57 1.84 11.30
CA GLY A 135 3.10 0.75 10.46
C GLY A 135 3.92 -0.52 10.66
N SER A 136 3.27 -1.69 10.60
CA SER A 136 3.94 -2.98 10.83
C SER A 136 4.97 -3.33 9.74
N THR A 137 4.75 -2.84 8.51
CA THR A 137 5.61 -3.10 7.34
C THR A 137 6.39 -1.87 6.90
N PHE A 138 6.13 -0.68 7.45
CA PHE A 138 6.81 0.54 7.02
C PHE A 138 8.20 0.66 7.66
N LEU A 139 9.24 0.89 6.84
CA LEU A 139 10.59 1.14 7.33
C LEU A 139 11.02 2.60 7.09
N ASP A 140 10.91 3.09 5.85
CA ASP A 140 11.35 4.44 5.52
C ASP A 140 10.68 5.03 4.27
N SER A 141 10.69 6.36 4.17
CA SER A 141 10.33 7.14 2.99
C SER A 141 11.17 8.42 2.95
N CYS A 142 11.77 8.72 1.80
CA CYS A 142 12.62 9.88 1.59
C CYS A 142 12.42 10.51 0.21
N ASP A 143 11.91 11.74 0.20
CA ASP A 143 11.66 12.60 -0.96
C ASP A 143 12.67 13.75 -1.08
N PHE A 144 13.68 13.78 -0.19
CA PHE A 144 14.74 14.80 -0.11
C PHE A 144 14.28 16.25 0.05
N GLU A 145 13.01 16.51 0.40
CA GLU A 145 12.48 17.87 0.52
C GLU A 145 13.07 18.65 1.70
N ARG A 146 13.63 17.95 2.69
CA ARG A 146 14.30 18.54 3.86
C ARG A 146 15.82 18.42 3.76
N GLU A 147 16.52 19.43 4.29
CA GLU A 147 17.99 19.51 4.28
C GLU A 147 18.68 18.35 5.02
N ASN A 148 18.00 17.74 6.00
CA ASN A 148 18.53 16.60 6.74
C ASN A 148 18.53 15.30 5.92
N ILE A 149 18.03 15.30 4.67
CA ILE A 149 18.00 14.16 3.75
C ILE A 149 17.54 12.87 4.41
N CYS A 150 16.52 12.95 5.27
CA CYS A 150 15.94 11.82 6.00
C CYS A 150 16.93 11.07 6.93
N GLY A 151 18.07 11.71 7.25
CA GLY A 151 19.17 11.12 8.00
C GLY A 151 20.06 10.20 7.18
N MET A 152 20.00 10.27 5.84
CA MET A 152 20.98 9.64 4.97
C MET A 152 22.36 10.27 5.15
N ILE A 153 23.41 9.49 4.89
CA ILE A 153 24.81 9.91 5.02
C ILE A 153 25.58 9.60 3.75
N GLN A 154 26.65 10.34 3.48
CA GLN A 154 27.66 9.88 2.52
C GLN A 154 28.45 8.71 3.13
N GLY A 155 28.87 7.75 2.30
CA GLY A 155 29.76 6.68 2.73
C GLY A 155 31.17 7.20 3.01
N GLU A 156 31.97 6.42 3.74
CA GLU A 156 33.40 6.73 3.94
C GLU A 156 34.25 6.03 2.86
N GLY A 157 35.21 6.76 2.29
CA GLY A 157 36.21 6.19 1.37
C GLY A 157 35.89 6.29 -0.12
N ASP A 158 34.88 7.08 -0.50
CA ASP A 158 34.57 7.45 -1.88
C ASP A 158 35.34 8.70 -2.34
N GLN A 159 35.50 8.85 -3.65
CA GLN A 159 36.24 9.97 -4.26
C GLN A 159 35.30 11.11 -4.71
N ALA A 160 34.00 10.84 -4.75
CA ALA A 160 32.97 11.79 -5.16
C ALA A 160 31.74 11.67 -4.26
N GLU A 161 30.90 12.71 -4.23
CA GLU A 161 29.75 12.78 -3.32
C GLU A 161 28.43 12.83 -4.09
N TRP A 162 27.37 12.30 -3.47
CA TRP A 162 26.01 12.58 -3.88
C TRP A 162 25.59 13.98 -3.41
N VAL A 163 25.14 14.84 -4.30
CA VAL A 163 24.76 16.21 -3.95
C VAL A 163 23.26 16.38 -4.02
N ARG A 164 22.66 16.99 -2.99
CA ARG A 164 21.25 17.39 -3.00
C ARG A 164 21.07 18.62 -3.89
N VAL A 165 20.31 18.48 -4.97
CA VAL A 165 20.11 19.55 -5.95
C VAL A 165 18.64 19.65 -6.36
N ALA A 166 18.22 20.82 -6.85
CA ALA A 166 16.90 21.02 -7.45
C ALA A 166 16.90 20.76 -8.97
N LYS A 167 18.09 20.78 -9.59
CA LYS A 167 18.32 20.61 -11.03
C LYS A 167 19.74 20.12 -11.28
N ALA A 168 19.92 19.26 -12.28
CA ALA A 168 21.22 18.73 -12.67
C ALA A 168 21.57 19.03 -14.13
N ALA A 169 22.86 19.20 -14.43
CA ALA A 169 23.35 19.24 -15.80
C ALA A 169 23.06 17.90 -16.51
N GLY A 170 22.71 17.92 -17.79
CA GLY A 170 22.27 16.72 -18.52
C GLY A 170 20.89 16.19 -18.09
N GLY A 171 20.23 16.86 -17.15
CA GLY A 171 18.95 16.46 -16.55
C GLY A 171 19.11 15.56 -15.32
N PRO A 172 18.08 15.49 -14.47
CA PRO A 172 16.74 16.08 -14.69
C PRO A 172 16.66 17.57 -14.33
N ASP A 173 15.73 18.27 -14.98
CA ASP A 173 15.46 19.69 -14.75
C ASP A 173 14.63 19.95 -13.48
N THR A 174 13.94 18.92 -13.00
CA THR A 174 13.09 18.94 -11.80
C THR A 174 13.20 17.61 -11.05
N ASP A 175 12.90 17.64 -9.76
CA ASP A 175 12.62 16.46 -8.95
C ASP A 175 11.46 15.63 -9.51
N TYR A 176 11.35 14.38 -9.07
CA TYR A 176 10.19 13.55 -9.35
C TYR A 176 9.06 13.79 -8.36
N SER A 177 9.34 14.14 -7.10
CA SER A 177 8.34 14.34 -6.05
C SER A 177 7.22 15.29 -6.47
N ASN A 178 7.60 16.45 -7.00
CA ASN A 178 6.69 17.52 -7.42
C ASN A 178 6.65 17.73 -8.95
N LEU A 179 7.65 17.25 -9.71
CA LEU A 179 7.79 17.50 -11.15
C LEU A 179 7.69 18.97 -11.52
N GLY A 180 8.26 19.86 -10.70
CA GLY A 180 8.22 21.30 -10.94
C GLY A 180 6.83 21.94 -10.84
N LYS A 181 5.81 21.25 -10.28
CA LYS A 181 4.50 21.85 -9.97
C LYS A 181 4.62 23.08 -9.07
N CYS A 182 5.68 23.17 -8.27
CA CYS A 182 5.98 24.29 -7.39
C CYS A 182 7.36 24.89 -7.72
N THR A 183 7.39 26.13 -8.21
CA THR A 183 8.64 26.80 -8.60
C THR A 183 9.55 27.01 -7.40
N GLY A 184 10.81 26.58 -7.49
CA GLY A 184 11.79 26.71 -6.42
C GLY A 184 11.61 25.73 -5.26
N SER A 185 10.82 24.68 -5.45
CA SER A 185 10.63 23.55 -4.53
C SER A 185 10.90 22.24 -5.26
N GLY A 186 11.22 21.18 -4.53
CA GLY A 186 11.62 19.90 -5.11
C GLY A 186 13.13 19.71 -5.10
N TYR A 187 13.57 18.60 -4.53
CA TYR A 187 14.99 18.25 -4.46
C TYR A 187 15.18 16.76 -4.69
N PHE A 188 16.35 16.41 -5.22
CA PHE A 188 16.75 15.01 -5.41
C PHE A 188 18.25 14.88 -5.15
N MET A 189 18.72 13.64 -4.99
CA MET A 189 20.15 13.37 -4.86
C MET A 189 20.75 13.11 -6.24
N HIS A 190 21.88 13.73 -6.54
CA HIS A 190 22.56 13.62 -7.83
C HIS A 190 24.05 13.32 -7.67
N PHE A 191 24.53 12.29 -8.35
CA PHE A 191 25.94 12.03 -8.54
C PHE A 191 26.33 12.45 -9.97
N SER A 192 27.14 13.50 -10.08
CA SER A 192 27.58 14.02 -11.38
C SER A 192 28.77 13.22 -11.93
N THR A 193 28.50 12.40 -12.93
CA THR A 193 29.55 11.63 -13.61
C THR A 193 30.36 12.49 -14.59
N GLY A 194 29.86 13.67 -14.97
CA GLY A 194 30.61 14.60 -15.80
C GLY A 194 31.79 15.29 -15.12
N THR A 195 31.73 15.42 -13.79
CA THR A 195 32.82 15.99 -12.98
C THR A 195 33.67 14.93 -12.30
N ALA A 196 33.25 13.66 -12.33
CA ALA A 196 33.95 12.55 -11.72
C ALA A 196 35.03 11.97 -12.66
N ASN A 197 36.13 11.48 -12.09
CA ASN A 197 37.17 10.77 -12.83
C ASN A 197 36.75 9.32 -13.07
N ASN A 198 37.36 8.69 -14.08
CA ASN A 198 37.11 7.27 -14.34
C ASN A 198 37.57 6.41 -13.14
N GLY A 199 36.67 5.57 -12.63
CA GLY A 199 36.86 4.76 -11.43
C GLY A 199 36.32 5.39 -10.15
N ASP A 200 35.95 6.67 -10.16
CA ASP A 200 35.38 7.33 -8.98
C ASP A 200 34.03 6.71 -8.63
N THR A 201 33.82 6.49 -7.34
CA THR A 201 32.54 6.09 -6.76
C THR A 201 31.98 7.18 -5.86
N ALA A 202 30.66 7.14 -5.64
CA ALA A 202 29.95 7.97 -4.67
C ALA A 202 28.93 7.10 -3.92
N LEU A 203 28.94 7.15 -2.59
CA LEU A 203 28.13 6.31 -1.72
C LEU A 203 27.10 7.13 -0.96
N LEU A 204 25.81 6.83 -1.15
CA LEU A 204 24.73 7.35 -0.32
C LEU A 204 24.14 6.22 0.53
N GLU A 205 24.16 6.37 1.84
CA GLU A 205 23.67 5.36 2.77
C GLU A 205 22.45 5.82 3.54
N SER A 206 21.45 4.94 3.69
CA SER A 206 20.31 5.19 4.57
C SER A 206 20.77 5.33 6.03
N ARG A 207 19.90 5.88 6.89
CA ARG A 207 20.05 5.69 8.35
C ARG A 207 19.99 4.20 8.71
N LEU A 208 20.30 3.86 9.96
CA LEU A 208 20.10 2.51 10.48
C LEU A 208 18.62 2.13 10.50
N LEU A 209 18.30 1.00 9.86
CA LEU A 209 16.98 0.43 9.73
C LEU A 209 16.88 -0.88 10.52
N TYR A 210 15.69 -1.18 11.03
CA TYR A 210 15.43 -2.30 11.94
C TYR A 210 14.30 -3.18 11.37
N PRO A 211 14.62 -4.20 10.55
CA PRO A 211 13.62 -5.06 9.95
C PRO A 211 12.96 -5.98 10.98
N LYS A 212 11.71 -6.37 10.73
CA LYS A 212 10.90 -7.25 11.59
C LYS A 212 10.44 -8.52 10.87
N ARG A 213 10.46 -8.57 9.52
CA ARG A 213 9.91 -9.68 8.72
C ARG A 213 10.96 -10.48 7.96
N GLY A 214 12.15 -9.93 7.73
CA GLY A 214 13.25 -10.62 7.04
C GLY A 214 13.16 -10.58 5.50
N PHE A 215 12.24 -9.80 4.94
CA PHE A 215 12.16 -9.48 3.51
C PHE A 215 11.64 -8.05 3.35
N GLN A 216 12.15 -7.34 2.36
CA GLN A 216 11.79 -5.96 2.08
C GLN A 216 11.66 -5.71 0.57
N CYS A 217 10.92 -4.67 0.24
CA CYS A 217 10.89 -4.06 -1.07
C CYS A 217 11.41 -2.63 -0.97
N LEU A 218 12.60 -2.42 -1.54
CA LEU A 218 13.12 -1.10 -1.80
C LEU A 218 12.56 -0.62 -3.14
N GLN A 219 12.04 0.60 -3.16
CA GLN A 219 11.62 1.26 -4.38
C GLN A 219 12.14 2.70 -4.43
N PHE A 220 12.44 3.20 -5.62
CA PHE A 220 12.91 4.56 -5.82
C PHE A 220 12.75 4.95 -7.27
N PHE A 221 12.71 6.26 -7.52
CA PHE A 221 12.80 6.81 -8.86
C PHE A 221 14.26 7.13 -9.20
N TYR A 222 14.65 6.74 -10.40
CA TYR A 222 16.01 6.83 -10.91
C TYR A 222 16.01 7.52 -12.26
N TYR A 223 16.86 8.53 -12.42
CA TYR A 223 17.09 9.22 -13.69
C TYR A 223 18.56 9.06 -14.10
N ASN A 224 18.79 8.64 -15.35
CA ASN A 224 20.13 8.34 -15.84
C ASN A 224 20.47 9.19 -17.08
N SER A 225 21.20 10.29 -16.86
CA SER A 225 21.84 11.11 -17.91
C SER A 225 23.33 10.82 -18.06
N ALA A 226 23.85 9.80 -17.36
CA ALA A 226 25.25 9.43 -17.38
C ALA A 226 25.66 8.69 -18.67
N GLY A 227 26.93 8.32 -18.79
CA GLY A 227 27.41 7.49 -19.89
C GLY A 227 26.85 6.05 -19.79
N PRO A 228 26.76 5.30 -20.90
CA PRO A 228 26.19 3.94 -20.90
C PRO A 228 26.98 2.92 -20.08
N SER A 229 28.24 3.21 -19.78
CA SER A 229 29.09 2.39 -18.92
C SER A 229 28.90 2.69 -17.44
N ASP A 230 28.45 3.89 -17.06
CA ASP A 230 28.34 4.30 -15.67
C ASP A 230 27.21 3.51 -14.98
N LYS A 231 27.40 3.13 -13.71
CA LYS A 231 26.52 2.18 -13.01
C LYS A 231 25.98 2.75 -11.70
N LEU A 232 24.79 2.30 -11.35
CA LEU A 232 24.24 2.40 -9.99
C LEU A 232 24.16 0.99 -9.41
N LYS A 233 24.86 0.74 -8.30
CA LYS A 233 24.80 -0.52 -7.55
C LYS A 233 24.04 -0.32 -6.25
N ILE A 234 23.22 -1.30 -5.92
CA ILE A 234 22.50 -1.37 -4.66
C ILE A 234 23.14 -2.46 -3.81
N SER A 235 23.55 -2.06 -2.61
CA SER A 235 24.13 -2.95 -1.60
C SER A 235 23.41 -2.75 -0.26
N VAL A 236 23.57 -3.69 0.65
CA VAL A 236 23.13 -3.55 2.05
C VAL A 236 24.33 -3.70 2.97
N ARG A 237 24.43 -2.84 3.98
CA ARG A 237 25.43 -2.98 5.04
C ARG A 237 24.74 -3.53 6.29
N GLU A 238 24.99 -4.79 6.60
CA GLU A 238 24.37 -5.52 7.70
C GLU A 238 25.24 -5.49 8.94
N TYR A 239 24.65 -5.25 10.11
CA TYR A 239 25.39 -5.13 11.36
C TYR A 239 24.96 -6.22 12.35
N ASP A 240 25.93 -7.03 12.77
CA ASP A 240 25.72 -8.10 13.74
C ASP A 240 26.75 -8.01 14.90
N LYS A 241 26.70 -8.95 15.84
CA LYS A 241 27.61 -8.99 16.98
C LYS A 241 29.07 -9.29 16.59
N ALA A 242 29.28 -10.04 15.51
CA ALA A 242 30.60 -10.40 15.01
C ALA A 242 31.22 -9.26 14.18
N ASN A 243 30.39 -8.51 13.46
CA ASN A 243 30.75 -7.42 12.56
C ASN A 243 30.08 -6.11 13.02
N PRO A 244 30.51 -5.52 14.13
CA PRO A 244 29.90 -4.29 14.67
C PRO A 244 30.08 -3.07 13.75
N ASN A 245 31.11 -3.10 12.88
CA ASN A 245 31.35 -2.07 11.86
C ASN A 245 30.54 -2.30 10.57
N GLY A 246 29.81 -3.41 10.48
CA GLY A 246 28.96 -3.76 9.37
C GLY A 246 29.68 -4.50 8.25
N THR A 247 28.97 -5.42 7.60
CA THR A 247 29.42 -6.18 6.44
C THR A 247 28.63 -5.72 5.22
N LEU A 248 29.33 -5.27 4.18
CA LEU A 248 28.70 -4.87 2.92
C LEU A 248 28.38 -6.12 2.08
N ARG A 249 27.13 -6.23 1.64
CA ARG A 249 26.66 -7.28 0.73
C ARG A 249 26.04 -6.64 -0.50
N PHE A 250 26.59 -6.97 -1.66
CA PHE A 250 26.04 -6.57 -2.94
C PHE A 250 24.69 -7.26 -3.19
N ILE A 251 23.71 -6.49 -3.67
CA ILE A 251 22.39 -7.02 -4.05
C ILE A 251 22.27 -7.10 -5.57
N LYS A 252 22.39 -5.96 -6.26
CA LYS A 252 22.21 -5.88 -7.71
C LYS A 252 22.73 -4.56 -8.27
N THR A 253 23.16 -4.59 -9.54
CA THR A 253 23.39 -3.40 -10.36
C THR A 253 22.09 -3.02 -11.08
N ILE A 254 21.74 -1.74 -11.08
CA ILE A 254 20.61 -1.24 -11.86
C ILE A 254 21.03 -1.21 -13.34
N ASP A 255 20.61 -2.25 -14.06
CA ASP A 255 20.90 -2.41 -15.47
C ASP A 255 19.95 -1.58 -16.34
N GLY A 256 20.47 -1.05 -17.45
CA GLY A 256 19.68 -0.32 -18.44
C GLY A 256 20.51 0.76 -19.14
N SER A 257 20.19 1.02 -20.41
CA SER A 257 20.76 2.15 -21.13
C SER A 257 20.35 3.48 -20.46
N PRO A 258 21.18 4.53 -20.53
CA PRO A 258 20.80 5.85 -20.07
C PRO A 258 19.47 6.28 -20.67
N GLN A 259 18.57 6.78 -19.83
CA GLN A 259 17.28 7.32 -20.25
C GLN A 259 17.06 8.65 -19.54
N GLN A 260 16.77 9.66 -20.34
CA GLN A 260 16.45 11.01 -19.88
C GLN A 260 14.99 11.08 -19.39
N LEU A 261 14.62 10.18 -18.48
CA LEU A 261 13.29 10.06 -17.89
C LEU A 261 13.40 9.37 -16.52
N TRP A 262 12.61 9.83 -15.55
CA TRP A 262 12.49 9.19 -14.25
C TRP A 262 11.87 7.80 -14.36
N GLN A 263 12.57 6.77 -13.90
CA GLN A 263 12.17 5.37 -13.93
C GLN A 263 11.96 4.83 -12.52
N LEU A 264 10.85 4.14 -12.30
CA LEU A 264 10.57 3.45 -11.04
C LEU A 264 11.32 2.11 -11.03
N HIS A 265 12.15 1.89 -10.00
CA HIS A 265 12.82 0.62 -9.77
C HIS A 265 12.31 -0.04 -8.50
N HIS A 266 12.28 -1.37 -8.51
CA HIS A 266 12.02 -2.21 -7.35
C HIS A 266 13.21 -3.15 -7.12
N VAL A 267 13.66 -3.26 -5.88
CA VAL A 267 14.76 -4.14 -5.47
C VAL A 267 14.31 -4.94 -4.25
N SER A 268 14.18 -6.26 -4.44
CA SER A 268 13.88 -7.19 -3.36
C SER A 268 15.10 -7.35 -2.45
N LEU A 269 14.89 -7.18 -1.14
CA LEU A 269 15.90 -7.41 -0.10
C LEU A 269 15.43 -8.52 0.85
N ASP A 270 16.38 -9.20 1.48
CA ASP A 270 16.17 -10.34 2.37
C ASP A 270 16.88 -10.17 3.73
N VAL A 271 16.93 -8.94 4.22
CA VAL A 271 17.76 -8.56 5.37
C VAL A 271 17.04 -8.84 6.69
N LYS A 272 17.73 -9.49 7.63
CA LYS A 272 17.19 -9.91 8.94
C LYS A 272 17.74 -9.15 10.13
N THR A 273 18.89 -8.51 9.97
CA THR A 273 19.57 -7.76 11.03
C THR A 273 19.40 -6.25 10.80
N LYS A 274 19.82 -5.42 11.75
CA LYS A 274 19.83 -3.98 11.53
C LYS A 274 20.79 -3.65 10.37
N PHE A 275 20.40 -2.76 9.48
CA PHE A 275 21.15 -2.53 8.25
C PHE A 275 21.04 -1.10 7.72
N ARG A 276 21.88 -0.77 6.73
CA ARG A 276 21.71 0.40 5.85
C ARG A 276 21.55 -0.08 4.42
N VAL A 277 20.74 0.63 3.64
CA VAL A 277 20.74 0.54 2.17
C VAL A 277 21.86 1.45 1.67
N VAL A 278 22.67 0.97 0.74
CA VAL A 278 23.80 1.69 0.15
C VAL A 278 23.57 1.84 -1.36
N PHE A 279 23.50 3.07 -1.82
CA PHE A 279 23.42 3.45 -3.22
C PHE A 279 24.81 3.87 -3.69
N GLU A 280 25.46 3.05 -4.50
CA GLU A 280 26.79 3.32 -5.05
C GLU A 280 26.68 3.73 -6.51
N GLY A 281 26.98 4.99 -6.81
CA GLY A 281 27.19 5.45 -8.19
C GLY A 281 28.66 5.27 -8.57
N SER A 282 28.94 4.77 -9.77
CA SER A 282 30.31 4.64 -10.29
C SER A 282 30.46 5.24 -11.69
N LYS A 283 31.55 5.98 -11.89
CA LYS A 283 32.02 6.39 -13.22
C LYS A 283 32.89 5.29 -13.81
N GLU A 284 32.44 4.63 -14.89
CA GLU A 284 33.19 3.51 -15.49
C GLU A 284 33.59 3.77 -16.96
N GLY A 285 32.92 4.72 -17.63
CA GLY A 285 33.25 5.09 -19.01
C GLY A 285 34.37 6.12 -19.13
N THR A 286 35.13 6.09 -20.24
CA THR A 286 36.19 7.08 -20.57
C THR A 286 35.71 8.26 -21.41
N GLY A 287 34.40 8.36 -21.69
CA GLY A 287 33.82 9.46 -22.48
C GLY A 287 33.29 10.62 -21.63
N PRO A 288 33.26 11.86 -22.17
CA PRO A 288 32.65 13.00 -21.50
C PRO A 288 31.15 12.73 -21.33
N SER A 289 30.69 12.66 -20.09
CA SER A 289 29.27 12.78 -19.77
C SER A 289 29.03 14.22 -19.29
N THR A 290 27.92 14.84 -19.71
CA THR A 290 27.48 16.11 -19.13
C THR A 290 26.42 15.92 -18.05
N GLY A 291 26.11 14.66 -17.71
CA GLY A 291 25.03 14.27 -16.82
C GLY A 291 25.49 13.51 -15.58
N GLY A 292 24.64 12.60 -15.12
CA GLY A 292 24.88 11.81 -13.94
C GLY A 292 23.75 10.86 -13.58
N LEU A 293 23.80 10.38 -12.35
CA LEU A 293 22.84 9.45 -11.76
C LEU A 293 22.00 10.23 -10.74
N SER A 294 20.67 10.15 -10.81
CA SER A 294 19.80 10.88 -9.88
C SER A 294 18.79 9.97 -9.21
N LEU A 295 18.56 10.17 -7.92
CA LEU A 295 17.66 9.39 -7.07
C LEU A 295 16.63 10.28 -6.40
N ASP A 296 15.38 9.83 -6.39
CA ASP A 296 14.27 10.51 -5.72
C ASP A 296 13.20 9.52 -5.24
N ASP A 297 12.29 9.97 -4.36
CA ASP A 297 11.12 9.22 -3.88
C ASP A 297 11.44 7.79 -3.39
N ILE A 298 12.49 7.67 -2.58
CA ILE A 298 12.94 6.39 -2.02
C ILE A 298 11.95 5.91 -0.96
N ASN A 299 11.37 4.74 -1.14
CA ASN A 299 10.50 4.11 -0.14
C ASN A 299 10.97 2.69 0.15
N LEU A 300 10.87 2.30 1.42
CA LEU A 300 11.25 0.97 1.88
C LEU A 300 10.17 0.40 2.79
N SER A 301 9.68 -0.80 2.44
CA SER A 301 8.66 -1.53 3.19
C SER A 301 8.97 -3.01 3.29
N GLU A 302 8.53 -3.68 4.34
CA GLU A 302 8.62 -5.13 4.53
C GLU A 302 7.49 -5.86 3.80
N THR A 303 7.52 -5.73 2.47
CA THR A 303 6.56 -6.29 1.50
C THR A 303 7.30 -6.97 0.36
N THR A 304 6.60 -7.77 -0.44
CA THR A 304 7.12 -8.32 -1.68
C THR A 304 7.17 -7.24 -2.76
N CYS A 305 8.24 -7.19 -3.56
CA CYS A 305 8.30 -6.27 -4.70
C CYS A 305 7.49 -6.79 -5.89
N PRO A 306 6.86 -5.88 -6.66
CA PRO A 306 6.48 -6.17 -8.03
C PRO A 306 7.70 -6.52 -8.88
N GLU A 307 7.55 -7.54 -9.73
CA GLU A 307 8.63 -7.97 -10.62
C GLU A 307 8.71 -7.11 -11.89
N PHE A 308 7.57 -6.57 -12.30
CA PHE A 308 7.43 -5.82 -13.54
C PHE A 308 6.73 -4.49 -13.29
N VAL A 309 6.95 -3.54 -14.19
CA VAL A 309 6.23 -2.27 -14.23
C VAL A 309 5.81 -1.99 -15.67
N TRP A 310 4.51 -1.99 -15.93
CA TRP A 310 3.99 -1.49 -17.19
C TRP A 310 3.81 0.03 -17.10
N ARG A 311 4.53 0.78 -17.94
CA ARG A 311 4.38 2.21 -18.09
C ARG A 311 3.53 2.52 -19.32
N VAL A 312 2.46 3.28 -19.13
CA VAL A 312 1.69 3.86 -20.23
C VAL A 312 2.01 5.34 -20.31
N LYS A 313 2.70 5.75 -21.38
CA LYS A 313 3.11 7.14 -21.59
C LYS A 313 1.95 8.00 -22.05
N ASN A 314 1.95 9.27 -21.65
CA ASN A 314 0.91 10.24 -22.01
C ASN A 314 -0.51 9.70 -21.77
N PHE A 315 -0.74 9.08 -20.62
CA PHE A 315 -1.93 8.30 -20.33
C PHE A 315 -3.24 9.10 -20.45
N SER A 316 -3.21 10.39 -20.16
CA SER A 316 -4.37 11.27 -20.40
C SER A 316 -4.76 11.32 -21.88
N GLN A 317 -3.79 11.48 -22.78
CA GLN A 317 -4.04 11.46 -24.23
C GLN A 317 -4.48 10.06 -24.69
N VAL A 318 -3.93 9.00 -24.10
CA VAL A 318 -4.35 7.63 -24.39
C VAL A 318 -5.82 7.42 -24.02
N MET A 319 -6.28 7.92 -22.86
CA MET A 319 -7.70 7.89 -22.48
C MET A 319 -8.60 8.72 -23.40
N ASP A 320 -8.12 9.88 -23.86
CA ASP A 320 -8.95 10.79 -24.67
C ASP A 320 -8.99 10.37 -26.16
N ASN A 321 -7.93 9.73 -26.69
CA ASN A 321 -7.79 9.41 -28.12
C ASN A 321 -8.09 7.95 -28.49
N THR A 322 -8.10 7.02 -27.54
CA THR A 322 -8.43 5.61 -27.84
C THR A 322 -9.93 5.49 -28.10
N ALA A 323 -10.33 4.71 -29.11
CA ALA A 323 -11.75 4.48 -29.34
C ALA A 323 -12.37 3.61 -28.23
N VAL A 324 -13.65 3.81 -27.93
CA VAL A 324 -14.40 2.95 -27.00
C VAL A 324 -14.28 1.48 -27.44
N ASN A 325 -14.23 0.57 -26.46
CA ASN A 325 -14.08 -0.87 -26.68
C ASN A 325 -12.78 -1.29 -27.38
N THR A 326 -11.77 -0.41 -27.41
CA THR A 326 -10.42 -0.72 -27.92
C THR A 326 -9.43 -0.91 -26.77
N PRO A 327 -8.85 -2.11 -26.60
CA PRO A 327 -7.86 -2.35 -25.57
C PRO A 327 -6.45 -1.96 -26.02
N ILE A 328 -5.63 -1.54 -25.06
CA ILE A 328 -4.17 -1.57 -25.13
C ILE A 328 -3.68 -2.72 -24.24
N PHE A 329 -2.57 -3.34 -24.62
CA PHE A 329 -2.01 -4.46 -23.88
C PHE A 329 -0.65 -4.11 -23.28
N SER A 330 -0.37 -4.63 -22.09
CA SER A 330 0.98 -4.64 -21.55
C SER A 330 1.91 -5.50 -22.42
N PRO A 331 3.23 -5.35 -22.31
CA PRO A 331 4.14 -6.40 -22.75
C PRO A 331 3.78 -7.75 -22.08
N PRO A 332 4.10 -8.88 -22.71
CA PRO A 332 4.00 -10.18 -22.05
C PRO A 332 5.00 -10.26 -20.88
N PHE A 333 4.53 -10.67 -19.72
CA PHE A 333 5.36 -10.87 -18.53
C PHE A 333 5.44 -12.35 -18.20
N THR A 334 6.64 -12.84 -17.89
CA THR A 334 6.84 -14.23 -17.48
C THR A 334 7.16 -14.31 -16.01
N SER A 335 6.28 -14.95 -15.24
CA SER A 335 6.48 -15.22 -13.82
C SER A 335 7.68 -16.15 -13.57
N LYS A 336 8.15 -16.18 -12.32
CA LYS A 336 9.19 -17.13 -11.87
C LYS A 336 8.81 -18.59 -12.08
N GLU A 337 7.52 -18.90 -12.00
CA GLU A 337 6.97 -20.24 -12.21
C GLU A 337 6.85 -20.60 -13.71
N GLY A 338 7.22 -19.69 -14.62
CA GLY A 338 7.25 -19.92 -16.06
C GLY A 338 5.95 -19.59 -16.79
N TYR A 339 4.91 -19.14 -16.08
CA TYR A 339 3.68 -18.69 -16.72
C TYR A 339 3.83 -17.31 -17.33
N THR A 340 3.39 -17.15 -18.58
CA THR A 340 3.30 -15.85 -19.24
C THR A 340 1.89 -15.26 -19.07
N PHE A 341 1.82 -14.01 -18.63
CA PHE A 341 0.58 -13.29 -18.41
C PHE A 341 0.63 -11.89 -19.04
N GLN A 342 -0.54 -11.32 -19.31
CA GLN A 342 -0.66 -10.01 -19.93
C GLN A 342 -1.89 -9.26 -19.39
N MET A 343 -1.77 -7.95 -19.23
CA MET A 343 -2.89 -7.09 -18.85
C MET A 343 -3.46 -6.39 -20.10
N GLY A 344 -4.77 -6.43 -20.24
CA GLY A 344 -5.53 -5.61 -21.19
C GLY A 344 -6.22 -4.46 -20.47
N LEU A 345 -6.01 -3.23 -20.95
CA LEU A 345 -6.64 -2.02 -20.43
C LEU A 345 -7.46 -1.38 -21.54
N TYR A 346 -8.69 -0.98 -21.26
CA TYR A 346 -9.52 -0.19 -22.16
C TYR A 346 -9.51 1.26 -21.65
N PRO A 347 -8.68 2.15 -22.23
CA PRO A 347 -8.48 3.50 -21.70
C PRO A 347 -9.75 4.35 -21.77
N SER A 348 -10.60 4.13 -22.77
CA SER A 348 -11.85 4.87 -22.97
C SER A 348 -13.09 4.10 -22.50
N GLY A 349 -12.87 2.97 -21.83
CA GLY A 349 -13.92 2.07 -21.35
C GLY A 349 -14.48 1.13 -22.41
N LYS A 350 -15.36 0.25 -21.94
CA LYS A 350 -16.17 -0.63 -22.79
C LYS A 350 -17.52 -0.01 -23.10
N GLU A 351 -18.16 -0.51 -24.16
CA GLU A 351 -19.53 -0.13 -24.50
C GLU A 351 -20.46 -0.31 -23.30
N GLY A 352 -21.30 0.70 -23.03
CA GLY A 352 -22.18 0.74 -21.85
C GLY A 352 -21.55 1.32 -20.57
N TYR A 353 -20.23 1.58 -20.54
CA TYR A 353 -19.52 2.13 -19.38
C TYR A 353 -18.70 3.39 -19.75
N PRO A 354 -19.36 4.49 -20.17
CA PRO A 354 -18.66 5.71 -20.52
C PRO A 354 -17.99 6.33 -19.29
N GLY A 355 -16.80 6.91 -19.47
CA GLY A 355 -16.07 7.57 -18.39
C GLY A 355 -15.38 6.61 -17.40
N GLU A 356 -15.27 5.32 -17.74
CA GLU A 356 -14.65 4.28 -16.91
C GLU A 356 -13.42 3.70 -17.61
N LEU A 357 -12.38 3.41 -16.83
CA LEU A 357 -11.33 2.48 -17.25
C LEU A 357 -11.84 1.06 -17.08
N SER A 358 -11.48 0.17 -18.00
CA SER A 358 -11.73 -1.27 -17.86
C SER A 358 -10.41 -2.04 -17.88
N ALA A 359 -10.28 -3.05 -17.03
CA ALA A 359 -9.04 -3.80 -16.84
C ALA A 359 -9.33 -5.30 -16.84
N TYR A 360 -8.56 -6.05 -17.62
CA TYR A 360 -8.69 -7.49 -17.81
C TYR A 360 -7.33 -8.16 -17.72
N ALA A 361 -7.28 -9.23 -16.96
CA ALA A 361 -6.13 -10.09 -16.76
C ALA A 361 -6.22 -11.30 -17.70
N HIS A 362 -5.17 -11.53 -18.49
CA HIS A 362 -4.97 -12.75 -19.26
C HIS A 362 -4.01 -13.65 -18.47
N LEU A 363 -4.59 -14.38 -17.51
CA LEU A 363 -3.99 -15.19 -16.43
C LEU A 363 -4.00 -14.49 -15.06
N GLN A 364 -3.93 -15.27 -13.98
CA GLN A 364 -3.92 -14.80 -12.59
C GLN A 364 -2.90 -13.68 -12.38
N MET A 365 -3.39 -12.51 -11.96
CA MET A 365 -2.55 -11.38 -11.58
C MET A 365 -3.35 -10.42 -10.70
N THR A 366 -2.59 -9.57 -10.01
CA THR A 366 -3.11 -8.36 -9.38
C THR A 366 -2.72 -7.17 -10.24
N MET A 367 -3.75 -6.52 -10.81
CA MET A 367 -3.65 -5.30 -11.58
C MET A 367 -3.73 -4.12 -10.60
N MET A 368 -2.65 -3.35 -10.51
CA MET A 368 -2.57 -2.18 -9.63
C MET A 368 -2.23 -0.96 -10.47
N LEU A 369 -3.13 0.03 -10.51
CA LEU A 369 -2.80 1.37 -11.01
C LEU A 369 -2.23 2.16 -9.83
N MET A 370 -0.95 2.51 -9.92
CA MET A 370 -0.19 3.09 -8.83
C MET A 370 -0.53 4.59 -8.66
N ASP A 371 -0.89 4.98 -7.43
CA ASP A 371 -0.84 6.37 -7.01
C ASP A 371 0.64 6.74 -6.75
N GLN A 372 1.22 7.60 -7.59
CA GLN A 372 2.67 7.91 -7.61
C GLN A 372 3.05 8.98 -6.55
N HIS A 373 2.33 9.00 -5.43
CA HIS A 373 2.62 9.89 -4.31
C HIS A 373 4.02 9.58 -3.72
N PRO A 374 4.83 10.61 -3.39
CA PRO A 374 6.18 10.48 -2.82
C PRO A 374 6.27 9.50 -1.64
N HIS A 375 5.38 9.69 -0.67
CA HIS A 375 5.31 8.88 0.54
C HIS A 375 4.40 7.66 0.37
N ILE A 376 4.95 6.44 0.51
CA ILE A 376 4.21 5.17 0.31
C ILE A 376 2.93 5.04 1.16
N LEU A 377 2.96 5.49 2.42
CA LEU A 377 1.80 5.44 3.32
C LEU A 377 0.62 6.34 2.90
N LYS A 378 0.82 7.25 1.94
CA LYS A 378 -0.21 8.16 1.43
C LYS A 378 -0.74 7.74 0.05
N ARG A 379 -0.27 6.62 -0.48
CA ARG A 379 -0.70 6.13 -1.80
C ARG A 379 -2.04 5.44 -1.68
N MET A 380 -3.00 5.92 -2.45
CA MET A 380 -4.32 5.29 -2.58
C MET A 380 -4.41 4.54 -3.91
N SER A 381 -3.47 3.62 -4.17
CA SER A 381 -3.40 2.88 -5.42
C SER A 381 -4.69 2.09 -5.68
N ASN A 382 -5.14 2.03 -6.94
CA ASN A 382 -6.35 1.27 -7.29
C ASN A 382 -5.97 -0.15 -7.69
N GLN A 383 -6.48 -1.15 -6.96
CA GLN A 383 -6.11 -2.56 -7.17
C GLN A 383 -7.31 -3.44 -7.48
N ARG A 384 -7.13 -4.38 -8.42
CA ARG A 384 -8.02 -5.53 -8.65
C ARG A 384 -7.20 -6.79 -8.85
N SER A 385 -7.64 -7.88 -8.25
CA SER A 385 -7.01 -9.19 -8.37
C SER A 385 -7.94 -10.13 -9.12
N VAL A 386 -7.36 -11.00 -9.96
CA VAL A 386 -8.06 -12.06 -10.66
C VAL A 386 -7.37 -13.37 -10.29
N THR A 387 -8.14 -14.33 -9.79
CA THR A 387 -7.67 -15.68 -9.49
C THR A 387 -8.24 -16.64 -10.52
N THR A 388 -7.41 -17.56 -11.01
CA THR A 388 -7.83 -18.58 -11.98
C THR A 388 -8.59 -19.69 -11.27
N ASP A 389 -9.84 -19.94 -11.65
CA ASP A 389 -10.59 -21.12 -11.21
C ASP A 389 -10.47 -22.21 -12.28
N PRO A 390 -9.79 -23.35 -12.02
CA PRO A 390 -9.58 -24.40 -13.01
C PRO A 390 -10.89 -25.02 -13.52
N ASN A 391 -11.99 -24.90 -12.78
CA ASN A 391 -13.29 -25.45 -13.13
C ASN A 391 -14.17 -24.44 -13.90
N MET A 392 -13.72 -23.20 -14.05
CA MET A 392 -14.45 -22.17 -14.80
C MET A 392 -14.51 -22.55 -16.27
N LYS A 393 -15.72 -22.71 -16.81
CA LYS A 393 -15.96 -22.91 -18.23
C LYS A 393 -16.16 -21.58 -18.95
N ALA A 394 -15.72 -21.51 -20.20
CA ALA A 394 -16.05 -20.37 -21.05
C ALA A 394 -17.57 -20.32 -21.31
N THR A 395 -18.12 -19.11 -21.40
CA THR A 395 -19.55 -18.89 -21.68
C THR A 395 -19.95 -19.64 -22.94
N GLU A 396 -21.04 -20.40 -22.85
CA GLU A 396 -21.58 -21.21 -23.97
C GLU A 396 -20.62 -22.26 -24.54
N SER A 397 -19.58 -22.66 -23.81
CA SER A 397 -18.59 -23.66 -24.23
C SER A 397 -18.37 -24.74 -23.16
N GLN A 398 -17.95 -25.94 -23.62
CA GLN A 398 -17.47 -26.99 -22.72
C GLN A 398 -15.98 -26.84 -22.38
N GLN A 399 -15.28 -25.90 -23.03
CA GLN A 399 -13.87 -25.62 -22.78
C GLN A 399 -13.67 -24.86 -21.48
N PHE A 400 -12.56 -25.15 -20.80
CA PHE A 400 -12.16 -24.41 -19.60
C PHE A 400 -11.64 -23.02 -19.99
N PHE A 401 -12.07 -22.00 -19.27
CA PHE A 401 -11.73 -20.60 -19.52
C PHE A 401 -10.22 -20.35 -19.38
N TRP A 402 -9.58 -21.03 -18.43
CA TRP A 402 -8.16 -20.92 -18.12
C TRP A 402 -7.30 -22.08 -18.67
N ASP A 403 -7.80 -22.83 -19.67
CA ASP A 403 -6.99 -23.85 -20.35
C ASP A 403 -5.83 -23.20 -21.14
N ASP A 404 -4.98 -24.05 -21.71
CA ASP A 404 -3.88 -23.67 -22.58
C ASP A 404 -4.30 -22.62 -23.63
N PRO A 405 -3.67 -21.43 -23.66
CA PRO A 405 -3.96 -20.39 -24.63
C PRO A 405 -3.90 -20.85 -26.09
N ARG A 406 -3.15 -21.91 -26.41
CA ARG A 406 -3.11 -22.49 -27.76
C ARG A 406 -4.42 -23.18 -28.17
N LYS A 407 -5.25 -23.58 -27.19
CA LYS A 407 -6.55 -24.23 -27.41
C LYS A 407 -7.72 -23.27 -27.31
N VAL A 408 -7.68 -22.36 -26.33
CA VAL A 408 -8.82 -21.50 -25.96
C VAL A 408 -8.57 -20.01 -26.21
N GLY A 409 -7.35 -19.65 -26.60
CA GLY A 409 -6.94 -18.28 -26.86
C GLY A 409 -6.99 -17.90 -28.34
N SER A 410 -6.49 -16.69 -28.60
CA SER A 410 -6.35 -16.11 -29.93
C SER A 410 -4.87 -15.92 -30.27
N GLU A 411 -4.50 -16.17 -31.53
CA GLU A 411 -3.16 -15.86 -32.01
C GLU A 411 -2.99 -14.33 -32.11
N VAL A 412 -1.90 -13.82 -31.54
CA VAL A 412 -1.52 -12.42 -31.55
C VAL A 412 -0.17 -12.31 -32.25
N THR A 413 -0.03 -11.30 -33.10
CA THR A 413 1.26 -10.91 -33.69
C THR A 413 1.71 -9.60 -33.04
N ASP A 414 2.88 -9.61 -32.42
CA ASP A 414 3.47 -8.42 -31.79
C ASP A 414 4.11 -7.49 -32.85
N ALA A 415 4.49 -6.29 -32.44
CA ALA A 415 5.05 -5.28 -33.32
C ALA A 415 6.39 -5.70 -33.96
N ASP A 416 7.14 -6.60 -33.32
CA ASP A 416 8.38 -7.19 -33.84
C ASP A 416 8.14 -8.38 -34.79
N GLY A 417 6.88 -8.76 -35.01
CA GLY A 417 6.47 -9.90 -35.84
C GLY A 417 6.43 -11.23 -35.10
N SER A 418 6.80 -11.28 -33.81
CA SER A 418 6.67 -12.48 -32.99
C SER A 418 5.20 -12.87 -32.81
N LYS A 419 4.93 -14.17 -32.72
CA LYS A 419 3.58 -14.71 -32.57
C LYS A 419 3.43 -15.46 -31.27
N TYR A 420 2.34 -15.22 -30.57
CA TYR A 420 1.98 -15.95 -29.35
C TYR A 420 0.47 -16.09 -29.23
N PHE A 421 0.02 -17.00 -28.36
CA PHE A 421 -1.41 -17.17 -28.07
C PHE A 421 -1.77 -16.46 -26.78
N ARG A 422 -2.82 -15.64 -26.82
CA ARG A 422 -3.39 -14.95 -25.66
C ARG A 422 -4.69 -15.63 -25.25
N GLY A 423 -4.75 -16.13 -24.02
CA GLY A 423 -5.96 -16.72 -23.46
C GLY A 423 -7.08 -15.70 -23.24
N PRO A 424 -8.30 -16.16 -22.88
CA PRO A 424 -9.40 -15.27 -22.49
C PRO A 424 -9.02 -14.30 -21.37
N GLY A 425 -9.62 -13.11 -21.38
CA GLY A 425 -9.38 -12.08 -20.35
C GLY A 425 -10.51 -12.03 -19.32
N ALA A 426 -10.18 -12.11 -18.03
CA ALA A 426 -11.13 -11.90 -16.94
C ALA A 426 -10.82 -10.62 -16.17
N GLY A 427 -11.83 -9.88 -15.74
CA GLY A 427 -11.62 -8.58 -15.10
C GLY A 427 -12.90 -7.79 -14.94
N THR A 428 -12.80 -6.46 -15.03
CA THR A 428 -13.93 -5.56 -14.75
C THR A 428 -14.02 -4.40 -15.75
N ALA A 429 -15.26 -4.04 -16.10
CA ALA A 429 -15.57 -2.87 -16.90
C ALA A 429 -15.50 -1.55 -16.12
N VAL A 430 -15.55 -1.62 -14.79
CA VAL A 430 -15.57 -0.47 -13.85
C VAL A 430 -14.34 -0.51 -12.96
N TYR A 431 -13.16 -0.46 -13.59
CA TYR A 431 -11.88 -0.54 -12.89
C TYR A 431 -11.62 0.72 -12.08
N LEU A 432 -11.74 1.89 -12.73
CA LEU A 432 -11.61 3.21 -12.12
C LEU A 432 -12.20 4.27 -13.07
N THR A 433 -13.04 5.16 -12.54
CA THR A 433 -13.58 6.29 -13.32
C THR A 433 -12.45 7.17 -13.85
N HIS A 434 -12.61 7.76 -15.04
CA HIS A 434 -11.67 8.75 -15.60
C HIS A 434 -11.43 9.93 -14.66
N LEU A 435 -12.46 10.40 -13.95
CA LEU A 435 -12.33 11.47 -12.97
C LEU A 435 -11.32 11.11 -11.86
N ARG A 436 -11.45 9.91 -11.27
CA ARG A 436 -10.50 9.42 -10.26
C ARG A 436 -9.13 9.11 -10.85
N ALA A 437 -9.05 8.59 -12.08
CA ALA A 437 -7.77 8.37 -12.75
C ALA A 437 -7.00 9.68 -13.03
N LYS A 438 -7.71 10.79 -13.24
CA LYS A 438 -7.16 12.15 -13.39
C LYS A 438 -6.95 12.87 -12.03
N SER A 439 -7.33 12.22 -10.92
CA SER A 439 -7.11 12.73 -9.56
C SER A 439 -5.81 12.18 -8.96
N ARG A 440 -5.39 12.74 -7.82
CA ARG A 440 -4.16 12.34 -7.09
C ARG A 440 -2.94 12.30 -8.04
N ASP A 441 -2.02 11.36 -7.84
CA ASP A 441 -0.83 11.19 -8.67
C ASP A 441 -0.86 9.87 -9.48
N PHE A 442 -2.05 9.40 -9.90
CA PHE A 442 -2.14 8.26 -10.83
C PHE A 442 -1.49 8.56 -12.19
N ILE A 443 -1.57 9.82 -12.63
CA ILE A 443 -0.92 10.34 -13.84
C ILE A 443 0.09 11.40 -13.41
N LYS A 444 1.38 11.04 -13.41
CA LYS A 444 2.47 11.89 -12.95
C LYS A 444 3.49 12.02 -14.08
N GLY A 445 3.77 13.26 -14.50
CA GLY A 445 4.62 13.52 -15.67
C GLY A 445 4.01 13.06 -17.00
N GLY A 446 2.68 12.94 -17.05
CA GLY A 446 1.96 12.36 -18.18
C GLY A 446 1.86 10.84 -18.17
N ASP A 447 2.63 10.15 -17.33
CA ASP A 447 2.73 8.69 -17.32
C ASP A 447 1.84 8.05 -16.24
N ALA A 448 1.29 6.89 -16.56
CA ALA A 448 0.66 5.98 -15.60
C ALA A 448 1.56 4.75 -15.40
N LEU A 449 1.73 4.34 -14.14
CA LEU A 449 2.49 3.15 -13.77
C LEU A 449 1.56 2.06 -13.26
N ILE A 450 1.70 0.87 -13.84
CA ILE A 450 0.92 -0.30 -13.50
C ILE A 450 1.91 -1.42 -13.19
N PRO A 451 2.34 -1.60 -11.94
CA PRO A 451 3.15 -2.74 -11.52
C PRO A 451 2.27 -3.98 -11.35
N PRO A 452 2.21 -4.92 -12.32
CA PRO A 452 1.47 -6.15 -12.10
C PRO A 452 2.17 -7.00 -11.04
N LEU A 453 1.37 -7.58 -10.16
CA LEU A 453 1.83 -8.54 -9.16
C LEU A 453 1.35 -9.92 -9.57
N ASN A 454 2.26 -10.87 -9.74
CA ASN A 454 1.86 -12.26 -9.88
C ASN A 454 1.29 -12.74 -8.53
N GLY A 455 0.10 -13.32 -8.55
CA GLY A 455 -0.57 -13.87 -7.37
C GLY A 455 -0.09 -15.27 -6.99
N GLY A 456 1.16 -15.64 -7.33
CA GLY A 456 1.66 -16.99 -7.19
C GLY A 456 1.73 -17.47 -5.74
N CYS A 457 0.99 -18.53 -5.42
CA CYS A 457 1.40 -19.47 -4.38
C CYS A 457 2.48 -20.38 -4.99
N ALA A 458 3.61 -20.55 -4.31
CA ALA A 458 4.63 -21.51 -4.74
C ALA A 458 4.02 -22.93 -4.74
N VAL A 459 4.08 -23.62 -5.88
CA VAL A 459 3.65 -25.01 -6.01
C VAL A 459 4.85 -25.82 -6.51
N GLY A 460 5.04 -27.02 -5.94
CA GLY A 460 6.16 -27.92 -6.26
C GLY A 460 6.10 -28.51 -7.66
N ASP A 461 7.13 -29.31 -7.97
CA ASP A 461 7.52 -29.72 -9.34
C ASP A 461 6.52 -30.58 -10.12
N ASP A 462 5.42 -31.01 -9.49
CA ASP A 462 4.35 -31.73 -10.16
C ASP A 462 3.02 -31.02 -9.85
N TRP A 463 2.22 -30.72 -10.88
CA TRP A 463 0.74 -30.78 -10.96
C TRP A 463 0.09 -29.64 -11.77
N TRP A 464 -0.90 -30.02 -12.57
CA TRP A 464 -1.81 -29.20 -13.40
C TRP A 464 -3.24 -29.13 -12.80
N TYR A 465 -3.37 -29.34 -11.49
CA TYR A 465 -4.63 -29.29 -10.74
C TYR A 465 -4.46 -28.43 -9.49
N TYR A 466 -5.23 -27.35 -9.38
CA TYR A 466 -5.29 -26.50 -8.19
C TYR A 466 -6.13 -27.19 -7.11
N GLY A 467 -5.54 -27.42 -5.93
CA GLY A 467 -6.27 -27.80 -4.73
C GLY A 467 -6.80 -26.58 -3.97
N ASP A 468 -7.93 -26.75 -3.28
CA ASP A 468 -8.80 -25.69 -2.71
C ASP A 468 -8.22 -24.72 -1.67
N THR A 469 -6.92 -24.70 -1.39
CA THR A 469 -6.38 -23.80 -0.34
C THR A 469 -4.98 -23.29 -0.62
N CYS A 470 -4.88 -22.04 -1.08
CA CYS A 470 -3.73 -21.17 -0.80
C CYS A 470 -3.75 -20.75 0.69
N GLN A 471 -3.67 -21.74 1.57
CA GLN A 471 -3.40 -21.53 2.99
C GLN A 471 -2.09 -22.26 3.28
N ASN A 472 -1.04 -21.52 3.64
CA ASN A 472 -0.02 -22.11 4.49
C ASN A 472 -0.74 -22.51 5.78
N ARG A 473 -1.17 -23.76 5.85
CA ARG A 473 -1.61 -24.39 7.09
C ARG A 473 -0.34 -24.43 7.93
N GLY A 474 -0.14 -23.42 8.79
CA GLY A 474 0.94 -23.39 9.77
C GLY A 474 1.04 -24.79 10.37
N SER A 475 2.25 -25.36 10.34
CA SER A 475 2.45 -26.76 10.63
C SER A 475 1.85 -27.07 12.01
N VAL A 476 1.49 -28.33 12.27
CA VAL A 476 1.01 -28.74 13.61
C VAL A 476 1.98 -28.26 14.70
N MET A 477 3.27 -28.16 14.38
CA MET A 477 4.32 -27.62 15.24
C MET A 477 4.16 -26.11 15.52
N ASP A 478 3.80 -25.29 14.53
CA ASP A 478 3.58 -23.85 14.71
C ASP A 478 2.33 -23.55 15.55
N LYS A 479 1.27 -24.35 15.37
CA LYS A 479 0.06 -24.25 16.21
C LYS A 479 0.36 -24.67 17.65
N THR A 480 1.18 -25.70 17.84
CA THR A 480 1.59 -26.17 19.17
C THR A 480 2.48 -25.13 19.85
N ASN A 481 3.43 -24.54 19.12
CA ASN A 481 4.30 -23.49 19.64
C ASN A 481 3.54 -22.21 19.98
N LEU A 482 2.57 -21.80 19.14
CA LEU A 482 1.72 -20.65 19.42
C LEU A 482 0.78 -20.92 20.60
N ALA A 483 0.21 -22.12 20.71
CA ALA A 483 -0.62 -22.53 21.84
C ALA A 483 0.19 -22.59 23.15
N LEU A 484 1.42 -23.10 23.10
CA LEU A 484 2.34 -23.11 24.25
C LEU A 484 2.75 -21.70 24.66
N ALA A 485 3.13 -20.85 23.71
CA ALA A 485 3.53 -19.46 23.98
C ALA A 485 2.37 -18.65 24.56
N THR A 486 1.16 -18.78 24.00
CA THR A 486 -0.04 -18.09 24.53
C THR A 486 -0.43 -18.63 25.90
N SER A 487 -0.36 -19.94 26.13
CA SER A 487 -0.63 -20.55 27.44
C SER A 487 0.36 -20.08 28.51
N LEU A 488 1.67 -20.07 28.21
CA LEU A 488 2.71 -19.57 29.12
C LEU A 488 2.54 -18.08 29.42
N SER A 489 2.14 -17.28 28.42
CA SER A 489 1.88 -15.84 28.60
C SER A 489 0.71 -15.60 29.55
N VAL A 490 -0.39 -16.34 29.37
CA VAL A 490 -1.56 -16.26 30.26
C VAL A 490 -1.21 -16.72 31.67
N LEU A 491 -0.43 -17.78 31.81
CA LEU A 491 0.00 -18.30 33.10
C LEU A 491 0.90 -17.31 33.85
N ALA A 492 1.81 -16.64 33.14
CA ALA A 492 2.63 -15.56 33.69
C ALA A 492 1.79 -14.37 34.16
N VAL A 493 0.81 -13.92 33.36
CA VAL A 493 -0.10 -12.84 33.75
C VAL A 493 -0.94 -13.23 34.96
N MET A 494 -1.48 -14.46 34.99
CA MET A 494 -2.26 -14.96 36.13
C MET A 494 -1.41 -15.04 37.40
N LEU A 495 -0.14 -15.45 37.30
CA LEU A 495 0.81 -15.45 38.42
C LEU A 495 1.06 -14.03 38.95
N VAL A 496 1.29 -13.06 38.06
CA VAL A 496 1.47 -11.66 38.44
C VAL A 496 0.23 -11.11 39.14
N VAL A 497 -0.97 -11.34 38.58
CA VAL A 497 -2.24 -10.92 39.21
C VAL A 497 -2.43 -11.56 40.58
N THR A 498 -2.10 -12.84 40.72
CA THR A 498 -2.22 -13.57 41.99
C THR A 498 -1.24 -13.03 43.03
N VAL A 499 0.03 -12.82 42.66
CA VAL A 499 1.05 -12.24 43.55
C VAL A 499 0.67 -10.82 43.97
N VAL A 500 0.24 -9.97 43.04
CA VAL A 500 -0.22 -8.61 43.33
C VAL A 500 -1.43 -8.64 44.26
N SER A 501 -2.39 -9.52 44.01
CA SER A 501 -3.58 -9.68 44.86
C SER A 501 -3.20 -10.12 46.28
N VAL A 502 -2.30 -11.10 46.42
CA VAL A 502 -1.82 -11.56 47.73
C VAL A 502 -1.04 -10.46 48.46
N ILE A 503 -0.21 -9.68 47.76
CA ILE A 503 0.52 -8.54 48.34
C ILE A 503 -0.46 -7.46 48.80
N CYS A 504 -1.47 -7.12 47.99
CA CYS A 504 -2.50 -6.16 48.34
C CYS A 504 -3.33 -6.61 49.56
N VAL A 505 -3.70 -7.89 49.62
CA VAL A 505 -4.40 -8.48 50.77
C VAL A 505 -3.52 -8.47 52.01
N LYS A 506 -2.24 -8.88 51.93
CA LYS A 506 -1.30 -8.80 53.06
C LYS A 506 -1.11 -7.36 53.54
N LYS A 507 -0.99 -6.38 52.65
CA LYS A 507 -0.91 -4.95 53.02
C LYS A 507 -2.19 -4.48 53.72
N LYS A 508 -3.36 -4.91 53.27
CA LYS A 508 -4.66 -4.58 53.89
C LYS A 508 -4.77 -5.15 55.30
N TYR A 509 -4.39 -6.42 55.50
CA TYR A 509 -4.36 -7.04 56.83
C TYR A 509 -3.31 -6.44 57.76
N LYS A 510 -2.14 -6.04 57.23
CA LYS A 510 -1.11 -5.35 58.03
C LYS A 510 -1.57 -3.95 58.47
N LYS A 511 -2.35 -3.24 57.66
CA LYS A 511 -2.98 -1.96 58.04
C LYS A 511 -4.10 -2.13 59.08
N GLN A 512 -4.84 -3.23 59.07
CA GLN A 512 -5.87 -3.51 60.08
C GLN A 512 -5.31 -4.00 61.42
N GLY A 513 -4.10 -4.58 61.44
CA GLY A 513 -3.42 -5.00 62.67
C GLY A 513 -2.82 -3.86 63.51
N ASP A 514 -2.52 -2.71 62.92
CA ASP A 514 -1.92 -1.55 63.61
C ASP A 514 -2.96 -0.51 64.12
N SER A 515 -4.25 -0.79 63.99
CA SER A 515 -5.33 0.12 64.41
C SER A 515 -5.98 -0.36 65.71
N SER A 516 -5.22 -0.38 66.82
CA SER A 516 -5.80 -0.45 68.16
C SER A 516 -5.23 0.63 69.06
N PHE A 517 -6.13 1.37 69.72
CA PHE A 517 -5.93 2.34 70.81
C PHE A 517 -5.32 3.72 70.47
N ILE A 518 -6.17 4.77 70.56
CA ILE A 518 -6.06 5.89 71.52
C ILE A 518 -7.01 7.04 71.09
N MET A 519 -7.92 7.45 71.99
CA MET A 519 -8.23 8.84 72.42
C MET A 519 -9.52 8.79 73.26
N ALA A 520 -9.46 8.93 74.59
CA ALA A 520 -9.25 10.14 75.39
C ALA A 520 -10.56 10.92 75.65
N ASN A 521 -10.83 11.09 76.95
CA ASN A 521 -12.03 11.61 77.61
C ASN A 521 -12.50 13.00 77.13
N VAL A 522 -13.82 13.18 77.08
CA VAL A 522 -14.47 14.50 77.05
C VAL A 522 -15.13 14.73 78.43
N HIS A 523 -14.72 15.80 79.11
CA HIS A 523 -15.32 16.32 80.33
C HIS A 523 -16.32 17.43 80.00
N ALA A 524 -17.41 17.48 80.77
CA ALA A 524 -18.50 18.45 80.70
C ALA A 524 -18.10 19.85 81.23
N PRO A 525 -18.97 20.85 81.06
CA PRO A 525 -19.20 21.79 82.16
C PRO A 525 -20.69 21.94 82.51
N ASP A 526 -20.91 22.07 83.83
CA ASP A 526 -22.17 22.29 84.51
C ASP A 526 -22.47 23.81 84.65
N LYS A 527 -23.72 24.19 84.36
CA LYS A 527 -24.63 25.08 85.17
C LYS A 527 -24.36 26.59 85.31
N PRO A 528 -25.35 27.41 85.75
CA PRO A 528 -26.61 27.11 86.49
C PRO A 528 -27.88 26.96 85.66
#